data_AF-A0A932QLI3-F1
#
_entry.id   AF-A0A932QLI3-F1
#
_cell.length_a   1.000
_cell.length_b   1.000
_cell.length_c   1.000
_cell.angle_alpha   90.00
_cell.angle_beta   90.00
_cell.angle_gamma   90.00
#
_symmetry.space_group_name_H-M   'P 1'
#
loop_
_entity.id
_entity.type
_entity.pdbx_description
1 polymer ?
#
loop_
_entity_poly.entity_id
_entity_poly.type
_entity_poly.pdbx_seq_one_letter_code
_entity_poly.pdbx_strand_id
1 'polypeptide(L)'
;MNPGPVYHSSVSAGRWHAQSLAEQMGNIGSEVSRALRWQTKDQITFQNALARLLELMDLTITDPRWRKNRELTRTREVLCDFLVGDNTYHSDPQSLQEYFDQFARVTRQKAG
;
A
#
# COMPACT_ATOMS: atom_id res chain seq x y z
N MET A 1 -20.71 -1.17 18.70
CA MET A 1 -20.86 -1.66 17.31
C MET A 1 -19.49 -1.70 16.68
N ASN A 2 -19.02 -2.89 16.32
CA ASN A 2 -17.76 -3.09 15.63
C ASN A 2 -18.11 -3.13 14.14
N PRO A 3 -17.77 -2.13 13.31
CA PRO A 3 -17.92 -2.32 11.88
C PRO A 3 -16.88 -3.37 11.49
N GLY A 4 -17.35 -4.58 11.16
CA GLY A 4 -16.49 -5.60 10.57
C GLY A 4 -15.79 -5.03 9.32
N PRO A 5 -14.71 -5.68 8.84
CA PRO A 5 -13.95 -5.17 7.71
C PRO A 5 -14.88 -4.95 6.53
N VAL A 6 -15.01 -3.69 6.13
CA VAL A 6 -15.82 -3.28 4.98
C VAL A 6 -15.06 -3.73 3.74
N TYR A 7 -15.42 -4.91 3.23
CA TYR A 7 -14.95 -5.37 1.93
C TYR A 7 -15.54 -4.44 0.86
N HIS A 8 -14.70 -3.57 0.32
CA HIS A 8 -15.07 -2.71 -0.80
C HIS A 8 -15.38 -3.54 -2.05
N SER A 9 -16.40 -3.10 -2.79
CA SER A 9 -17.11 -3.86 -3.83
C SER A 9 -16.20 -4.61 -4.81
N SER A 10 -16.64 -5.80 -5.24
CA SER A 10 -15.97 -6.64 -6.25
C SER A 10 -15.62 -5.92 -7.57
N VAL A 11 -16.35 -4.84 -7.90
CA VAL A 11 -16.08 -3.98 -9.07
C VAL A 11 -14.76 -3.21 -8.93
N SER A 12 -14.41 -2.77 -7.71
CA SER A 12 -13.14 -2.10 -7.40
C SER A 12 -11.96 -3.05 -7.55
N ALA A 13 -12.13 -4.32 -7.14
CA ALA A 13 -11.11 -5.36 -7.28
C ALA A 13 -10.82 -5.68 -8.75
N GLY A 14 -11.85 -5.78 -9.60
CA GLY A 14 -11.68 -6.06 -11.02
C GLY A 14 -10.87 -4.99 -11.76
N ARG A 15 -11.15 -3.71 -11.51
CA ARG A 15 -10.35 -2.60 -12.09
C ARG A 15 -8.93 -2.57 -11.53
N TRP A 16 -8.74 -2.92 -10.26
CA TRP A 16 -7.41 -2.97 -9.63
C TRP A 16 -6.55 -4.10 -10.21
N HIS A 17 -7.11 -5.30 -10.38
CA HIS A 17 -6.42 -6.46 -10.99
C HIS A 17 -6.17 -6.28 -12.49
N ALA A 18 -6.77 -5.29 -13.16
CA ALA A 18 -6.42 -4.93 -14.53
C ALA A 18 -5.07 -4.19 -14.63
N GLN A 19 -4.60 -3.56 -13.54
CA GLN A 19 -3.32 -2.86 -13.51
C GLN A 19 -2.13 -3.85 -13.52
N SER A 20 -0.99 -3.41 -14.02
CA SER A 20 0.29 -4.11 -13.84
C SER A 20 0.76 -4.02 -12.37
N LEU A 21 1.68 -4.91 -11.97
CA LEU A 21 2.25 -4.87 -10.62
C LEU A 21 2.89 -3.50 -10.32
N ALA A 22 3.59 -2.91 -11.30
CA ALA A 22 4.22 -1.60 -11.12
C ALA A 22 3.20 -0.48 -10.88
N GLU A 23 2.06 -0.49 -11.58
CA GLU A 23 0.97 0.46 -11.34
C GLU A 23 0.33 0.26 -9.97
N GLN A 24 0.07 -0.99 -9.56
CA GLN A 24 -0.48 -1.30 -8.24
C GLN A 24 0.46 -0.79 -7.14
N MET A 25 1.76 -1.12 -7.23
CA MET A 25 2.77 -0.72 -6.26
C MET A 25 3.01 0.80 -6.26
N GLY A 26 3.01 1.46 -7.43
CA GLY A 26 3.14 2.92 -7.51
C GLY A 26 1.96 3.66 -6.86
N ASN A 27 0.75 3.14 -7.04
CA ASN A 27 -0.45 3.67 -6.39
C ASN A 27 -0.41 3.45 -4.87
N ILE A 28 0.02 2.26 -4.41
CA ILE A 28 0.27 1.99 -2.98
C ILE A 28 1.30 2.97 -2.40
N GLY A 29 2.39 3.24 -3.13
CA GLY A 29 3.41 4.21 -2.74
C GLY A 29 2.88 5.61 -2.48
N SER A 30 1.82 6.01 -3.18
CA SER A 30 1.15 7.30 -2.94
C SER A 30 0.39 7.33 -1.61
N GLU A 31 -0.18 6.19 -1.18
CA GLU A 31 -0.78 6.06 0.15
C GLU A 31 0.28 5.97 1.25
N VAL A 32 1.42 5.30 0.99
CA VAL A 32 2.58 5.29 1.90
C VAL A 32 3.05 6.72 2.17
N SER A 33 3.31 7.49 1.10
CA SER A 33 3.73 8.89 1.21
C SER A 33 2.73 9.73 2.02
N ARG A 34 1.43 9.52 1.79
CA ARG A 34 0.36 10.21 2.50
C ARG A 34 0.33 9.83 3.99
N ALA A 35 0.43 8.54 4.31
CA ALA A 35 0.48 8.08 5.68
C ALA A 35 1.69 8.68 6.42
N LEU A 36 2.89 8.57 5.86
CA LEU A 36 4.11 9.15 6.42
C LEU A 36 3.99 10.66 6.66
N ARG A 37 3.41 11.40 5.70
CA ARG A 37 3.27 12.86 5.79
C ARG A 37 2.33 13.31 6.92
N TRP A 38 1.26 12.57 7.16
CA TRP A 38 0.17 12.99 8.05
C TRP A 38 0.18 12.32 9.42
N GLN A 39 1.02 11.29 9.63
CA GLN A 39 1.12 10.51 10.88
C GLN A 39 1.22 11.39 12.14
N THR A 40 1.95 12.50 12.08
CA THR A 40 2.15 13.41 13.22
C THR A 40 1.35 14.71 13.13
N LYS A 41 0.56 14.89 12.07
CA LYS A 41 -0.08 16.17 11.73
C LYS A 41 -1.59 16.13 11.81
N ASP A 42 -2.20 15.08 11.27
CA ASP A 42 -3.65 14.92 11.27
C ASP A 42 -4.00 13.43 11.34
N GLN A 43 -4.50 13.02 12.50
CA GLN A 43 -4.76 11.61 12.78
C GLN A 43 -5.83 11.04 11.85
N ILE A 44 -6.85 11.81 11.48
CA ILE A 44 -7.94 11.34 10.61
C ILE A 44 -7.39 11.05 9.21
N THR A 45 -6.62 11.97 8.64
CA THR A 45 -5.99 11.82 7.32
C THR A 45 -5.00 10.67 7.32
N PHE A 46 -4.21 10.52 8.38
CA PHE A 46 -3.32 9.37 8.56
C PHE A 46 -4.10 8.05 8.56
N GLN A 47 -5.15 7.93 9.36
CA GLN A 47 -5.97 6.71 9.45
C GLN A 47 -6.65 6.38 8.12
N ASN A 48 -7.16 7.38 7.40
CA ASN A 48 -7.73 7.19 6.07
C ASN A 48 -6.69 6.70 5.05
N ALA A 49 -5.48 7.27 5.06
CA ALA A 49 -4.38 6.84 4.20
C ALA A 49 -3.93 5.41 4.53
N LEU A 50 -3.81 5.08 5.82
CA LEU A 50 -3.45 3.75 6.30
C LEU A 50 -4.49 2.71 5.89
N ALA A 51 -5.78 2.99 6.12
CA ALA A 51 -6.86 2.08 5.73
C ALA A 51 -6.84 1.81 4.22
N ARG A 52 -6.64 2.86 3.41
CA ARG A 52 -6.54 2.71 1.95
C ARG A 52 -5.29 1.94 1.52
N LEU A 53 -4.14 2.21 2.15
CA LEU A 53 -2.90 1.46 1.92
C LEU A 53 -3.10 -0.04 2.17
N LEU A 54 -3.71 -0.42 3.29
CA LEU A 54 -3.95 -1.82 3.65
C LEU A 54 -4.92 -2.48 2.67
N GLU A 55 -6.00 -1.79 2.29
CA GLU A 55 -6.94 -2.28 1.28
C GLU A 55 -6.25 -2.57 -0.05
N LEU A 56 -5.39 -1.66 -0.53
CA LEU A 56 -4.67 -1.82 -1.79
C LEU A 56 -3.62 -2.94 -1.73
N MET A 57 -2.93 -3.09 -0.60
CA MET A 57 -2.02 -4.22 -0.37
C MET A 57 -2.77 -5.55 -0.38
N ASP A 58 -3.91 -5.64 0.30
CA ASP A 58 -4.72 -6.85 0.36
C ASP A 58 -5.31 -7.21 -1.01
N LEU A 59 -5.78 -6.22 -1.79
CA LEU A 59 -6.18 -6.42 -3.18
C LEU A 59 -5.03 -6.92 -4.06
N THR A 60 -3.81 -6.42 -3.84
CA THR A 60 -2.63 -6.82 -4.61
C THR A 60 -2.15 -8.23 -4.23
N ILE A 61 -2.17 -8.58 -2.95
CA ILE A 61 -1.81 -9.92 -2.44
C ILE A 61 -2.80 -10.98 -2.92
N THR A 62 -4.09 -10.64 -2.99
CA THR A 62 -5.14 -11.57 -3.44
C THR A 62 -5.21 -11.74 -4.96
N ASP A 63 -4.48 -10.93 -5.72
CA ASP A 63 -4.40 -11.04 -7.18
C ASP A 63 -3.76 -12.39 -7.57
N PRO A 64 -4.47 -13.26 -8.32
CA PRO A 64 -3.97 -14.59 -8.65
C PRO A 64 -2.67 -14.56 -9.47
N ARG A 65 -2.39 -13.45 -10.18
CA ARG A 65 -1.16 -13.28 -10.97
C ARG A 65 0.10 -13.24 -10.10
N TRP A 66 -0.03 -12.82 -8.83
CA TRP A 66 1.10 -12.60 -7.92
C TRP A 66 1.22 -13.62 -6.79
N ARG A 67 0.43 -14.70 -6.79
CA ARG A 67 0.35 -15.70 -5.70
C ARG A 67 1.69 -16.26 -5.19
N LYS A 68 2.72 -16.31 -6.03
CA LYS A 68 4.05 -16.83 -5.66
C LYS A 68 4.97 -15.76 -5.06
N ASN A 69 4.57 -14.49 -5.10
CA ASN A 69 5.37 -13.38 -4.60
C ASN A 69 5.13 -13.15 -3.11
N ARG A 70 5.95 -13.81 -2.28
CA ARG A 70 5.93 -13.64 -0.82
C ARG A 70 6.43 -12.27 -0.36
N GLU A 71 7.11 -11.52 -1.23
CA GLU A 71 7.54 -10.17 -0.88
C GLU A 71 6.35 -9.24 -0.69
N LEU A 72 5.21 -9.47 -1.35
CA LEU A 72 4.01 -8.64 -1.15
C LEU A 72 3.47 -8.74 0.29
N THR A 73 3.39 -9.94 0.84
CA THR A 73 2.99 -10.14 2.24
C THR A 73 4.03 -9.56 3.19
N ARG A 74 5.32 -9.70 2.85
CA ARG A 74 6.41 -9.15 3.64
C ARG A 74 6.40 -7.61 3.67
N THR A 75 6.17 -6.98 2.53
CA THR A 75 6.03 -5.53 2.40
C THR A 75 4.86 -5.03 3.26
N ARG A 76 3.74 -5.76 3.27
CA ARG A 76 2.60 -5.42 4.14
C ARG A 76 2.98 -5.50 5.61
N GLU A 77 3.66 -6.55 6.04
CA GLU A 77 4.15 -6.71 7.42
C GLU A 77 5.06 -5.55 7.83
N VAL A 78 6.04 -5.20 7.00
CA VAL A 78 6.97 -4.09 7.27
C VAL A 78 6.25 -2.75 7.36
N LEU A 79 5.30 -2.49 6.46
CA LEU A 79 4.48 -1.26 6.52
C LEU A 79 3.63 -1.19 7.80
N CYS A 80 3.01 -2.30 8.21
CA CYS A 80 2.26 -2.37 9.46
C CYS A 80 3.17 -2.14 10.68
N ASP A 81 4.31 -2.84 10.74
CA ASP A 81 5.28 -2.71 11.83
C ASP A 81 5.78 -1.27 11.96
N PHE A 82 6.07 -0.60 10.84
CA PHE A 82 6.55 0.78 10.86
C PHE A 82 5.45 1.81 11.19
N LEU A 83 4.26 1.70 10.59
CA LEU A 83 3.23 2.76 10.68
C LEU A 83 2.41 2.68 11.97
N VAL A 84 2.19 1.47 12.50
CA VAL A 84 1.30 1.23 13.65
C VAL A 84 1.84 0.24 14.67
N GLY A 85 3.01 -0.39 14.41
CA GLY A 85 3.68 -1.28 15.35
C GLY A 85 4.85 -0.60 16.07
N ASP A 86 5.72 -1.44 16.62
CA ASP A 86 6.88 -1.00 17.41
C ASP A 86 8.13 -0.72 16.54
N ASN A 87 7.99 -0.77 15.21
CA ASN A 87 9.09 -0.68 14.26
C ASN A 87 10.23 -1.67 14.58
N THR A 88 9.87 -2.93 14.83
CA THR A 88 10.79 -4.02 15.18
C THR A 88 11.81 -4.29 14.08
N TYR A 89 11.46 -4.05 12.82
CA TYR A 89 12.38 -4.18 11.69
C TYR A 89 13.29 -2.97 11.51
N HIS A 90 13.20 -1.95 12.37
CA HIS A 90 13.99 -0.73 12.31
C HIS A 90 13.97 -0.07 10.94
N SER A 91 12.81 -0.09 10.30
CA SER A 91 12.60 0.61 9.02
C SER A 91 12.63 2.11 9.25
N ASP A 92 12.93 2.85 8.20
CA ASP A 92 12.93 4.30 8.19
C ASP A 92 12.02 4.81 7.05
N PRO A 93 11.45 6.02 7.18
CA PRO A 93 10.47 6.51 6.22
C PRO A 93 11.06 6.74 4.82
N GLN A 94 12.36 7.03 4.71
CA GLN A 94 13.01 7.28 3.44
C GLN A 94 13.17 5.97 2.66
N SER A 95 13.67 4.91 3.29
CA SER A 95 13.82 3.60 2.62
C SER A 95 12.49 3.02 2.16
N LEU A 96 11.43 3.18 2.97
CA LEU A 96 10.07 2.80 2.57
C LEU A 96 9.61 3.58 1.33
N GLN A 97 9.77 4.90 1.31
CA GLN A 97 9.38 5.72 0.16
C GLN A 97 10.20 5.37 -1.09
N GLU A 98 11.51 5.20 -0.96
CA GLU A 98 12.41 4.86 -2.07
C GLU A 98 12.06 3.52 -2.72
N TYR A 99 11.66 2.51 -1.94
CA TYR A 99 11.18 1.22 -2.45
C TYR A 99 9.99 1.41 -3.40
N PHE A 100 9.00 2.22 -3.01
CA PHE A 100 7.81 2.44 -3.84
C PHE A 100 8.05 3.40 -5.02
N ASP A 101 8.96 4.35 -4.88
CA ASP A 101 9.30 5.32 -5.93
C ASP A 101 9.85 4.65 -7.19
N GLN A 102 10.54 3.51 -7.05
CA GLN A 102 11.00 2.71 -8.19
C GLN A 102 9.84 2.33 -9.12
N PHE A 103 8.69 1.95 -8.55
CA PHE A 103 7.51 1.55 -9.31
C PHE A 103 6.79 2.77 -9.91
N ALA A 104 6.67 3.86 -9.15
CA ALA A 104 6.03 5.09 -9.62
C ALA A 104 6.76 5.72 -10.83
N ARG A 105 8.09 5.56 -10.92
CA ARG A 105 8.88 5.99 -12.08
C ARG A 105 8.55 5.18 -13.33
N VAL A 106 8.42 3.87 -13.20
CA VAL A 106 8.08 2.96 -14.30
C VAL A 106 6.67 3.24 -14.83
N THR A 107 5.71 3.55 -13.95
CA THR A 107 4.34 3.90 -14.35
C THR A 107 4.27 5.21 -15.14
N ARG A 108 5.03 6.24 -14.73
CA ARG A 108 5.06 7.53 -15.42
C ARG A 108 5.65 7.46 -16.84
N GLN A 109 6.61 6.57 -17.07
CA GLN A 109 7.23 6.38 -18.39
C GLN A 109 6.31 5.69 -19.41
N LYS A 110 5.27 4.99 -18.97
CA LYS A 110 4.30 4.31 -19.87
C LYS A 110 3.10 5.17 -20.25
N ALA A 111 2.89 6.30 -19.57
CA ALA A 111 1.74 7.18 -19.76
C ALA A 111 2.04 8.39 -20.68
N GLY A 112 3.27 8.52 -21.19
CA GLY A 112 3.68 9.51 -22.18
C GLY A 112 4.05 8.83 -23.49
#